data_AF-A0A1C0VYU9-F1
#
_entry.id   AF-A0A1C0VYU9-F1
#
_cell.length_a   1.000
_cell.length_b   1.000
_cell.length_c   1.000
_cell.angle_alpha   90.00
_cell.angle_beta   90.00
_cell.angle_gamma   90.00
#
_symmetry.space_group_name_H-M   'P 1'
#
loop_
_entity.id
_entity.type
_entity.pdbx_description
1 polymer ?
#
loop_
_entity_poly.entity_id
_entity_poly.type
_entity_poly.pdbx_seq_one_letter_code
_entity_poly.pdbx_strand_id
1 'polypeptide(L)'
;MNRDALVVGINHYPFLKTSPTDDGQHLKTAAADAEEIAQLLEKYGHFRVRRLPETSTSPLRVDEQASLTSIELERAIAQLFNPRTPNPPETALLYFAGHGLRKESGGITEGFLATSDSCPRKGMWGVSLKWLHELLQKSPIRQLIVWLDCCHAGEFVNCSSPHLQTSYSQQHFFISAARDFETAYSNLQSPHGALTEVLLKGINPCHYPDGVVSHLNLGRFVEQKLTGTPQQPVILSCSQEIVLTCTPENKHRLYSTPPKEPAPPTPAVPSHAVQNSATVENKLYNALLSLDYIRQESLFQEFVQNNQIGACLIHGKQEYGQRWLLHRLLRAIPNNNTASLTKKISFLRQVQNGSLDALWGEIKRKLKLKCQPLPDELAKAVCNLWQTQTVVLIFDDADQIEEAHLEKFINDFWQPLVEIANSKPPKSRNSRLLVFLIDFDGCAPKWSIPFADALDTTWKPHIPLKLPPIKPLREMELAYWLEKAFNDLPRQLTDSIEATVQSILENSDNGLDNDLHEFGLHELAMAHICELCDQDWDEINRTRYV
;
A
#
# COMPACT_ATOMS: atom_id res chain seq x y z
N MET A 1 -25.31 -10.25 -20.28
CA MET A 1 -24.00 -10.57 -19.68
C MET A 1 -24.18 -11.74 -18.75
N ASN A 2 -23.34 -12.77 -18.87
CA ASN A 2 -23.38 -13.92 -17.98
C ASN A 2 -22.41 -13.70 -16.82
N ARG A 3 -22.83 -14.01 -15.59
CA ARG A 3 -22.05 -13.84 -14.38
C ARG A 3 -21.96 -15.19 -13.69
N ASP A 4 -20.76 -15.70 -13.52
CA ASP A 4 -20.52 -17.00 -12.91
C ASP A 4 -19.72 -16.82 -11.62
N ALA A 5 -20.04 -17.62 -10.60
CA ALA A 5 -19.25 -17.63 -9.37
C ALA A 5 -18.91 -19.06 -8.94
N LEU A 6 -17.69 -19.25 -8.45
CA LEU A 6 -17.27 -20.43 -7.73
C LEU A 6 -17.13 -20.05 -6.26
N VAL A 7 -17.93 -20.69 -5.41
CA VAL A 7 -17.98 -20.41 -3.98
C VAL A 7 -17.55 -21.67 -3.23
N VAL A 8 -16.43 -21.56 -2.52
CA VAL A 8 -15.72 -22.69 -1.92
C VAL A 8 -15.63 -22.51 -0.41
N GLY A 9 -16.05 -23.52 0.35
CA GLY A 9 -15.92 -23.54 1.81
C GLY A 9 -15.52 -24.94 2.28
N ILE A 10 -14.32 -25.09 2.82
CA ILE A 10 -13.79 -26.42 3.21
C ILE A 10 -13.66 -26.50 4.73
N ASN A 11 -14.38 -27.44 5.32
CA ASN A 11 -14.28 -27.76 6.75
C ASN A 11 -13.36 -28.96 7.03
N HIS A 12 -13.26 -29.91 6.10
CA HIS A 12 -12.64 -31.21 6.37
C HIS A 12 -11.16 -31.28 5.89
N TYR A 13 -10.21 -31.44 6.82
CA TYR A 13 -8.75 -31.49 6.59
C TYR A 13 -8.04 -32.65 7.31
N PRO A 14 -8.32 -33.91 6.95
CA PRO A 14 -7.84 -35.09 7.67
C PRO A 14 -6.31 -35.28 7.61
N PHE A 15 -5.61 -34.64 6.67
CA PHE A 15 -4.16 -34.78 6.50
C PHE A 15 -3.35 -33.56 6.97
N LEU A 16 -4.00 -32.47 7.39
CA LEU A 16 -3.35 -31.32 8.02
C LEU A 16 -3.15 -31.57 9.51
N LYS A 17 -2.09 -32.29 9.85
CA LYS A 17 -1.81 -32.76 11.20
C LYS A 17 -0.58 -32.10 11.82
N THR A 18 -0.72 -31.63 13.07
CA THR A 18 0.39 -31.13 13.90
C THR A 18 1.19 -32.26 14.55
N SER A 19 0.59 -33.44 14.72
CA SER A 19 1.25 -34.66 15.21
C SER A 19 0.64 -35.92 14.58
N PRO A 20 1.30 -37.09 14.62
CA PRO A 20 0.74 -38.33 14.04
C PRO A 20 -0.61 -38.75 14.63
N THR A 21 -0.92 -38.32 15.85
CA THR A 21 -2.15 -38.64 16.59
C THR A 21 -3.23 -37.57 16.49
N ASP A 22 -2.97 -36.47 15.77
CA ASP A 22 -3.93 -35.39 15.52
C ASP A 22 -5.03 -35.87 14.57
N ASP A 23 -6.29 -35.55 14.84
CA ASP A 23 -7.43 -35.89 13.98
C ASP A 23 -7.48 -35.04 12.71
N GLY A 24 -6.69 -33.96 12.65
CA GLY A 24 -6.63 -33.03 11.52
C GLY A 24 -7.19 -31.67 11.91
N GLN A 25 -6.66 -30.62 11.30
CA GLN A 25 -7.06 -29.23 11.56
C GLN A 25 -8.39 -28.86 10.87
N HIS A 26 -9.47 -29.53 11.27
CA HIS A 26 -10.81 -29.28 10.75
C HIS A 26 -11.34 -27.89 11.14
N LEU A 27 -12.05 -27.24 10.21
CA LEU A 27 -12.79 -25.99 10.44
C LEU A 27 -14.27 -26.28 10.66
N LYS A 28 -14.99 -25.33 11.27
CA LYS A 28 -16.43 -25.46 11.56
C LYS A 28 -17.31 -24.52 10.75
N THR A 29 -16.78 -23.37 10.32
CA THR A 29 -17.57 -22.25 9.81
C THR A 29 -17.46 -22.04 8.29
N ALA A 30 -16.37 -22.50 7.65
CA ALA A 30 -16.05 -22.16 6.27
C ALA A 30 -17.14 -22.60 5.26
N ALA A 31 -17.74 -23.76 5.45
CA ALA A 31 -18.84 -24.22 4.59
C ALA A 31 -20.12 -23.38 4.75
N ALA A 32 -20.47 -22.99 5.98
CA ALA A 32 -21.62 -22.13 6.24
C ALA A 32 -21.41 -20.71 5.71
N ASP A 33 -20.20 -20.17 5.93
CA ASP A 33 -19.73 -18.88 5.40
C ASP A 33 -19.88 -18.83 3.87
N ALA A 34 -19.38 -19.86 3.19
CA ALA A 34 -19.50 -19.99 1.75
C ALA A 34 -20.97 -20.10 1.29
N GLU A 35 -21.82 -20.85 1.99
CA GLU A 35 -23.22 -20.97 1.62
C GLU A 35 -23.99 -19.65 1.73
N GLU A 36 -23.73 -18.83 2.76
CA GLU A 36 -24.36 -17.52 2.90
C GLU A 36 -23.91 -16.54 1.81
N ILE A 37 -22.63 -16.53 1.47
CA ILE A 37 -22.10 -15.76 0.34
C ILE A 37 -22.75 -16.21 -0.97
N ALA A 38 -22.88 -17.52 -1.20
CA ALA A 38 -23.52 -18.06 -2.40
C ALA A 38 -24.96 -17.55 -2.54
N GLN A 39 -25.75 -17.60 -1.46
CA GLN A 39 -27.14 -17.14 -1.46
C GLN A 39 -27.26 -15.64 -1.76
N LEU A 40 -26.38 -14.80 -1.20
CA LEU A 40 -26.37 -13.37 -1.49
C LEU A 40 -26.00 -13.06 -2.95
N LEU A 41 -25.00 -13.78 -3.49
CA LEU A 41 -24.58 -13.63 -4.88
C LEU A 41 -25.67 -14.06 -5.88
N GLU A 42 -26.42 -15.13 -5.58
CA GLU A 42 -27.59 -15.53 -6.38
C GLU A 42 -28.71 -14.48 -6.28
N LYS A 43 -29.02 -14.04 -5.06
CA LYS A 43 -30.14 -13.14 -4.77
C LYS A 43 -29.96 -11.74 -5.35
N TYR A 44 -28.79 -11.14 -5.14
CA TYR A 44 -28.55 -9.72 -5.46
C TYR A 44 -27.49 -9.51 -6.54
N GLY A 45 -26.59 -10.48 -6.77
CA GLY A 45 -25.56 -10.39 -7.80
C GLY A 45 -25.95 -11.02 -9.14
N HIS A 46 -27.06 -11.76 -9.17
CA HIS A 46 -27.50 -12.55 -10.33
C HIS A 46 -26.39 -13.46 -10.91
N PHE A 47 -25.54 -14.00 -10.04
CA PHE A 47 -24.54 -14.99 -10.41
C PHE A 47 -25.17 -16.38 -10.57
N ARG A 48 -24.69 -17.15 -11.55
CA ARG A 48 -24.82 -18.61 -11.54
C ARG A 48 -23.72 -19.15 -10.62
N VAL A 49 -24.10 -19.63 -9.44
CA VAL A 49 -23.14 -20.05 -8.42
C VAL A 49 -22.93 -21.56 -8.46
N ARG A 50 -21.66 -21.98 -8.59
CA ARG A 50 -21.20 -23.34 -8.31
C ARG A 50 -20.63 -23.39 -6.90
N ARG A 51 -21.09 -24.35 -6.10
CA ARG A 51 -20.68 -24.54 -4.71
C ARG A 51 -19.71 -25.72 -4.63
N LEU A 52 -18.65 -25.61 -3.82
CA LEU A 52 -17.73 -26.72 -3.56
C LEU A 52 -17.28 -26.75 -2.08
N PRO A 53 -17.19 -27.94 -1.45
CA PRO A 53 -17.71 -29.23 -1.92
C PRO A 53 -19.24 -29.18 -2.11
N GLU A 54 -19.79 -29.91 -3.08
CA GLU A 54 -21.23 -29.86 -3.40
C GLU A 54 -21.98 -31.01 -2.71
N THR A 55 -23.15 -30.71 -2.14
CA THR A 55 -24.03 -31.74 -1.59
C THR A 55 -24.58 -32.67 -2.69
N SER A 56 -24.63 -33.97 -2.43
CA SER A 56 -25.23 -34.94 -3.37
C SER A 56 -26.77 -34.85 -3.47
N THR A 57 -27.40 -34.00 -2.67
CA THR A 57 -28.86 -33.85 -2.59
C THR A 57 -29.30 -32.44 -2.99
N SER A 58 -30.52 -32.33 -3.51
CA SER A 58 -31.15 -31.05 -3.85
C SER A 58 -31.85 -30.45 -2.63
N PRO A 59 -31.76 -29.12 -2.39
CA PRO A 59 -31.03 -28.12 -3.17
C PRO A 59 -29.51 -28.22 -3.02
N LEU A 60 -28.77 -27.87 -4.09
CA LEU A 60 -27.30 -27.87 -4.07
C LEU A 60 -26.79 -26.83 -3.06
N ARG A 61 -25.97 -27.27 -2.11
CA ARG A 61 -25.35 -26.46 -1.06
C ARG A 61 -23.86 -26.76 -0.94
N VAL A 62 -23.14 -25.92 -0.21
CA VAL A 62 -21.79 -26.26 0.25
C VAL A 62 -21.91 -27.36 1.30
N ASP A 63 -21.31 -28.52 1.05
CA ASP A 63 -21.34 -29.68 1.95
C ASP A 63 -20.29 -29.52 3.06
N GLU A 64 -20.75 -29.50 4.31
CA GLU A 64 -19.90 -29.30 5.49
C GLU A 64 -18.97 -30.49 5.80
N GLN A 65 -19.29 -31.68 5.29
CA GLN A 65 -18.61 -32.93 5.65
C GLN A 65 -17.85 -33.57 4.48
N ALA A 66 -18.19 -33.19 3.25
CA ALA A 66 -17.49 -33.70 2.09
C ALA A 66 -16.05 -33.17 1.99
N SER A 67 -15.19 -33.99 1.37
CA SER A 67 -13.83 -33.59 1.03
C SER A 67 -13.79 -32.89 -0.32
N LEU A 68 -12.85 -31.96 -0.50
CA LEU A 68 -12.51 -31.38 -1.79
C LEU A 68 -11.01 -31.53 -2.03
N THR A 69 -10.62 -32.13 -3.15
CA THR A 69 -9.21 -32.36 -3.49
C THR A 69 -8.61 -31.18 -4.24
N SER A 70 -7.28 -31.07 -4.20
CA SER A 70 -6.49 -30.10 -4.98
C SER A 70 -6.84 -30.13 -6.47
N ILE A 71 -6.94 -31.34 -7.05
CA ILE A 71 -7.29 -31.56 -8.46
C ILE A 71 -8.70 -31.05 -8.80
N GLU A 72 -9.68 -31.27 -7.92
CA GLU A 72 -11.06 -30.82 -8.14
C GLU A 72 -11.17 -29.30 -8.06
N LEU A 73 -10.53 -28.69 -7.07
CA LEU A 73 -10.50 -27.25 -6.90
C LEU A 73 -9.79 -26.56 -8.08
N GLU A 74 -8.60 -27.04 -8.45
CA GLU A 74 -7.82 -26.51 -9.59
C GLU A 74 -8.64 -26.57 -10.88
N ARG A 75 -9.30 -27.70 -11.15
CA ARG A 75 -10.17 -27.87 -12.32
C ARG A 75 -11.35 -26.90 -12.29
N ALA A 76 -11.99 -26.71 -11.14
CA ALA A 76 -13.12 -25.81 -11.02
C ALA A 76 -12.72 -24.34 -11.22
N ILE A 77 -11.60 -23.92 -10.66
CA ILE A 77 -11.02 -22.58 -10.86
C ILE A 77 -10.66 -22.36 -12.34
N ALA A 78 -10.00 -23.34 -12.97
CA ALA A 78 -9.66 -23.29 -14.39
C ALA A 78 -10.90 -23.19 -15.28
N GLN A 79 -11.98 -23.89 -14.94
CA GLN A 79 -13.26 -23.79 -15.65
C GLN A 79 -13.94 -22.43 -15.47
N LEU A 80 -13.79 -21.80 -14.30
CA LEU A 80 -14.36 -20.48 -14.03
C LEU A 80 -13.64 -19.39 -14.83
N PHE A 81 -12.30 -19.35 -14.76
CA PHE A 81 -11.51 -18.25 -15.32
C PHE A 81 -10.98 -18.51 -16.73
N ASN A 82 -10.88 -19.75 -17.18
CA ASN A 82 -10.47 -20.12 -18.54
C ASN A 82 -11.46 -21.12 -19.17
N PRO A 83 -12.75 -20.77 -19.31
CA PRO A 83 -13.74 -21.69 -19.85
C PRO A 83 -13.51 -21.91 -21.35
N ARG A 84 -13.51 -23.18 -21.77
CA ARG A 84 -13.45 -23.57 -23.19
C ARG A 84 -14.83 -23.47 -23.84
N THR A 85 -15.39 -22.27 -23.90
CA THR A 85 -16.72 -21.99 -24.45
C THR A 85 -16.66 -20.78 -25.40
N PRO A 86 -17.43 -20.76 -26.50
CA PRO A 86 -17.50 -19.59 -27.38
C PRO A 86 -18.11 -18.35 -26.70
N ASN A 87 -18.85 -18.53 -25.61
CA ASN A 87 -19.51 -17.46 -24.87
C ASN A 87 -19.07 -17.48 -23.40
N PRO A 88 -17.85 -17.01 -23.07
CA PRO A 88 -17.38 -16.93 -21.69
C PRO A 88 -18.27 -15.99 -20.87
N PRO A 89 -18.36 -16.17 -19.53
CA PRO A 89 -19.00 -15.19 -18.68
C PRO A 89 -18.27 -13.85 -18.78
N GLU A 90 -19.01 -12.77 -18.59
CA GLU A 90 -18.42 -11.43 -18.56
C GLU A 90 -17.81 -11.14 -17.19
N THR A 91 -18.40 -11.69 -16.14
CA THR A 91 -17.95 -11.59 -14.76
C THR A 91 -17.75 -12.97 -14.18
N ALA A 92 -16.57 -13.23 -13.62
CA ALA A 92 -16.24 -14.44 -12.89
C ALA A 92 -15.81 -14.07 -11.47
N LEU A 93 -16.39 -14.74 -10.47
CA LEU A 93 -16.07 -14.53 -9.07
C LEU A 93 -15.62 -15.82 -8.40
N LEU A 94 -14.44 -15.82 -7.78
CA LEU A 94 -14.00 -16.87 -6.87
C LEU A 94 -14.14 -16.36 -5.43
N TYR A 95 -14.86 -17.09 -4.59
CA TYR A 95 -14.79 -16.94 -3.14
C TYR A 95 -14.26 -18.23 -2.54
N PHE A 96 -13.29 -18.11 -1.64
CA PHE A 96 -12.70 -19.24 -0.92
C PHE A 96 -12.64 -18.95 0.58
N ALA A 97 -13.20 -19.84 1.38
CA ALA A 97 -13.02 -19.89 2.83
C ALA A 97 -12.42 -21.24 3.24
N GLY A 98 -11.35 -21.18 4.04
CA GLY A 98 -10.63 -22.38 4.46
C GLY A 98 -9.27 -22.09 5.08
N HIS A 99 -8.41 -23.10 5.13
CA HIS A 99 -6.99 -22.91 5.47
C HIS A 99 -6.20 -22.40 4.26
N GLY A 100 -5.25 -21.50 4.52
CA GLY A 100 -4.18 -21.19 3.60
C GLY A 100 -2.85 -21.62 4.19
N LEU A 101 -1.97 -22.12 3.33
CA LEU A 101 -0.69 -22.71 3.72
C LEU A 101 0.45 -21.93 3.11
N ARG A 102 1.59 -21.90 3.80
CA ARG A 102 2.79 -21.19 3.37
C ARG A 102 3.97 -22.15 3.33
N LYS A 103 4.69 -22.17 2.22
CA LYS A 103 5.93 -22.89 2.02
C LYS A 103 7.06 -21.89 1.92
N GLU A 104 8.04 -21.99 2.80
CA GLU A 104 9.27 -21.20 2.74
C GLU A 104 10.44 -22.11 2.38
N SER A 105 11.16 -21.79 1.30
CA SER A 105 12.33 -22.55 0.86
C SER A 105 13.32 -21.64 0.15
N GLY A 106 14.58 -21.64 0.60
CA GLY A 106 15.64 -20.84 -0.02
C GLY A 106 15.38 -19.34 -0.02
N GLY A 107 14.64 -18.81 0.97
CA GLY A 107 14.24 -17.40 1.03
C GLY A 107 13.05 -17.04 0.14
N ILE A 108 12.47 -18.00 -0.58
CA ILE A 108 11.26 -17.81 -1.38
C ILE A 108 10.05 -18.30 -0.57
N THR A 109 9.03 -17.46 -0.50
CA THR A 109 7.75 -17.75 0.14
C THR A 109 6.69 -18.01 -0.92
N GLU A 110 5.99 -19.14 -0.82
CA GLU A 110 4.87 -19.48 -1.70
C GLU A 110 3.62 -19.81 -0.88
N GLY A 111 2.48 -19.25 -1.27
CA GLY A 111 1.19 -19.48 -0.61
C GLY A 111 0.29 -20.43 -1.40
N PHE A 112 -0.57 -21.16 -0.68
CA PHE A 112 -1.46 -22.18 -1.24
C PHE A 112 -2.85 -22.12 -0.59
N LEU A 113 -3.90 -22.38 -1.38
CA LEU A 113 -5.23 -22.71 -0.88
C LEU A 113 -5.24 -24.18 -0.45
N ALA A 114 -5.43 -24.44 0.84
CA ALA A 114 -5.42 -25.81 1.34
C ALA A 114 -6.70 -26.55 0.93
N THR A 115 -6.54 -27.79 0.51
CA THR A 115 -7.62 -28.72 0.19
C THR A 115 -7.64 -29.89 1.18
N SER A 116 -8.69 -30.71 1.16
CA SER A 116 -8.85 -31.81 2.12
C SER A 116 -7.71 -32.84 2.05
N ASP A 117 -7.06 -32.96 0.89
CA ASP A 117 -5.90 -33.81 0.61
C ASP A 117 -4.54 -33.14 0.92
N SER A 118 -4.52 -31.87 1.34
CA SER A 118 -3.27 -31.17 1.69
C SER A 118 -2.54 -31.85 2.84
N CYS A 119 -1.26 -32.16 2.62
CA CYS A 119 -0.34 -32.74 3.57
C CYS A 119 1.07 -32.14 3.37
N PRO A 120 1.40 -31.01 4.02
CA PRO A 120 2.71 -30.36 3.93
C PRO A 120 3.90 -31.29 4.18
N ARG A 121 3.75 -32.25 5.11
CA ARG A 121 4.76 -33.28 5.43
C ARG A 121 5.13 -34.19 4.25
N LYS A 122 4.20 -34.36 3.30
CA LYS A 122 4.39 -35.13 2.07
C LYS A 122 4.61 -34.24 0.84
N GLY A 123 4.79 -32.93 1.04
CA GLY A 123 4.93 -31.96 -0.04
C GLY A 123 3.63 -31.65 -0.80
N MET A 124 2.47 -32.06 -0.29
CA MET A 124 1.17 -31.75 -0.90
C MET A 124 0.61 -30.50 -0.22
N TRP A 125 0.73 -29.35 -0.86
CA TRP A 125 0.37 -28.07 -0.25
C TRP A 125 -1.05 -27.60 -0.59
N GLY A 126 -1.64 -28.10 -1.69
CA GLY A 126 -2.94 -27.65 -2.21
C GLY A 126 -2.78 -26.88 -3.51
N VAL A 127 -3.68 -25.95 -3.79
CA VAL A 127 -3.65 -25.14 -5.03
C VAL A 127 -2.75 -23.93 -4.86
N SER A 128 -1.73 -23.78 -5.70
CA SER A 128 -0.76 -22.67 -5.61
C SER A 128 -1.41 -21.33 -5.95
N LEU A 129 -1.17 -20.31 -5.10
CA LEU A 129 -1.60 -18.93 -5.36
C LEU A 129 -0.82 -18.31 -6.52
N LYS A 130 0.42 -18.76 -6.77
CA LYS A 130 1.20 -18.38 -7.96
C LYS A 130 0.54 -18.92 -9.23
N TRP A 131 0.13 -20.20 -9.23
CA TRP A 131 -0.61 -20.77 -10.36
C TRP A 131 -1.95 -20.06 -10.59
N LEU A 132 -2.70 -19.76 -9.53
CA LEU A 132 -3.95 -19.01 -9.63
C LEU A 132 -3.72 -17.64 -10.28
N HIS A 133 -2.66 -16.94 -9.89
CA HIS A 133 -2.26 -15.68 -10.49
C HIS A 133 -1.97 -15.82 -11.99
N GLU A 134 -1.13 -16.78 -12.39
CA GLU A 134 -0.82 -17.06 -13.81
C GLU A 134 -2.05 -17.45 -14.64
N LEU A 135 -3.02 -18.12 -14.03
CA LEU A 135 -4.29 -18.46 -14.66
C LEU A 135 -5.13 -17.21 -14.95
N LEU A 136 -5.21 -16.28 -13.99
CA LEU A 136 -5.98 -15.04 -14.10
C LEU A 136 -5.41 -14.11 -15.19
N GLN A 137 -4.08 -14.01 -15.30
CA GLN A 137 -3.41 -13.27 -16.40
C GLN A 137 -3.85 -13.76 -17.78
N LYS A 138 -4.00 -15.08 -17.94
CA LYS A 138 -4.36 -15.73 -19.20
C LYS A 138 -5.88 -15.79 -19.44
N SER A 139 -6.66 -15.26 -18.51
CA SER A 139 -8.12 -15.33 -18.55
C SER A 139 -8.70 -14.52 -19.71
N PRO A 140 -9.70 -15.01 -20.46
CA PRO A 140 -10.47 -14.20 -21.39
C PRO A 140 -11.63 -13.43 -20.71
N ILE A 141 -11.83 -13.59 -19.40
CA ILE A 141 -12.98 -12.99 -18.69
C ILE A 141 -12.76 -11.49 -18.48
N ARG A 142 -13.77 -10.67 -18.77
CA ARG A 142 -13.68 -9.21 -18.66
C ARG A 142 -13.59 -8.72 -17.22
N GLN A 143 -14.35 -9.30 -16.30
CA GLN A 143 -14.38 -8.89 -14.89
C GLN A 143 -13.98 -10.07 -13.99
N LEU A 144 -12.82 -9.96 -13.35
CA LEU A 144 -12.22 -10.97 -12.49
C LEU A 144 -12.36 -10.56 -11.02
N ILE A 145 -13.05 -11.36 -10.21
CA ILE A 145 -13.24 -11.09 -8.79
C ILE A 145 -12.71 -12.27 -7.99
N VAL A 146 -11.89 -12.03 -6.97
CA VAL A 146 -11.32 -13.08 -6.10
C VAL A 146 -11.36 -12.62 -4.65
N TRP A 147 -12.06 -13.36 -3.79
CA TRP A 147 -12.15 -13.12 -2.35
C TRP A 147 -11.62 -14.32 -1.59
N LEU A 148 -10.56 -14.13 -0.80
CA LEU A 148 -9.88 -15.19 -0.05
C LEU A 148 -9.98 -14.92 1.45
N ASP A 149 -10.83 -15.68 2.15
CA ASP A 149 -10.93 -15.72 3.61
C ASP A 149 -10.13 -16.92 4.16
N CYS A 150 -8.81 -16.80 4.11
CA CYS A 150 -7.90 -17.81 4.65
C CYS A 150 -6.57 -17.20 5.11
N CYS A 151 -5.92 -17.80 6.10
CA CYS A 151 -4.59 -17.37 6.58
C CYS A 151 -3.56 -17.40 5.44
N HIS A 152 -2.54 -16.53 5.49
CA HIS A 152 -1.47 -16.45 4.49
C HIS A 152 -1.92 -16.17 3.03
N ALA A 153 -3.20 -15.86 2.81
CA ALA A 153 -3.69 -15.42 1.50
C ALA A 153 -3.12 -14.08 1.06
N GLY A 154 -2.45 -13.33 1.95
CA GLY A 154 -1.74 -12.09 1.61
C GLY A 154 -0.68 -12.31 0.53
N GLU A 155 -0.09 -13.51 0.47
CA GLU A 155 0.85 -13.91 -0.58
C GLU A 155 0.21 -13.89 -1.97
N PHE A 156 -1.12 -14.13 -2.10
CA PHE A 156 -1.81 -14.00 -3.39
C PHE A 156 -1.73 -12.57 -3.92
N VAL A 157 -1.99 -11.57 -3.07
CA VAL A 157 -2.02 -10.17 -3.49
C VAL A 157 -0.60 -9.59 -3.56
N ASN A 158 0.29 -9.99 -2.66
CA ASN A 158 1.72 -9.62 -2.73
C ASN A 158 2.39 -10.18 -4.00
N CYS A 159 2.11 -11.44 -4.37
CA CYS A 159 2.55 -12.01 -5.66
C CYS A 159 1.79 -11.41 -6.86
N SER A 160 0.58 -10.88 -6.66
CA SER A 160 -0.22 -10.29 -7.75
C SER A 160 0.12 -8.84 -8.08
N SER A 161 0.81 -8.14 -7.18
CA SER A 161 1.06 -6.71 -7.27
C SER A 161 2.02 -6.26 -8.40
N PRO A 162 2.93 -7.08 -8.97
CA PRO A 162 3.76 -6.65 -10.10
C PRO A 162 3.43 -7.34 -11.45
N HIS A 163 2.51 -8.32 -11.49
CA HIS A 163 2.44 -9.23 -12.64
C HIS A 163 1.06 -9.50 -13.21
N LEU A 164 -0.05 -8.95 -12.70
CA LEU A 164 -1.33 -9.14 -13.39
C LEU A 164 -1.39 -8.25 -14.66
N GLN A 165 -0.56 -8.55 -15.67
CA GLN A 165 -0.71 -8.11 -17.07
C GLN A 165 -1.97 -8.76 -17.65
N THR A 166 -3.12 -8.54 -17.02
CA THR A 166 -4.40 -8.78 -17.69
C THR A 166 -4.48 -7.80 -18.85
N SER A 167 -5.05 -8.25 -19.96
CA SER A 167 -5.25 -7.40 -21.14
C SER A 167 -5.89 -6.08 -20.71
N TYR A 168 -5.48 -4.92 -21.26
CA TYR A 168 -5.93 -3.55 -20.93
C TYR A 168 -7.46 -3.32 -20.78
N SER A 169 -8.30 -4.29 -21.15
CA SER A 169 -9.75 -4.27 -21.05
C SER A 169 -10.35 -5.08 -19.88
N GLN A 170 -9.52 -5.81 -19.14
CA GLN A 170 -9.95 -6.63 -18.00
C GLN A 170 -9.95 -5.83 -16.70
N GLN A 171 -11.07 -5.90 -16.00
CA GLN A 171 -11.32 -5.29 -14.71
C GLN A 171 -11.10 -6.34 -13.63
N HIS A 172 -10.37 -6.02 -12.57
CA HIS A 172 -10.10 -6.96 -11.50
C HIS A 172 -10.41 -6.37 -10.13
N PHE A 173 -10.84 -7.22 -9.20
CA PHE A 173 -11.07 -6.86 -7.82
C PHE A 173 -10.78 -8.04 -6.89
N PHE A 174 -9.65 -7.96 -6.20
CA PHE A 174 -9.16 -8.99 -5.31
C PHE A 174 -9.15 -8.49 -3.87
N ILE A 175 -9.68 -9.31 -2.97
CA ILE A 175 -9.60 -9.10 -1.53
C ILE A 175 -9.01 -10.34 -0.89
N SER A 176 -8.01 -10.14 -0.06
CA SER A 176 -7.45 -11.16 0.80
C SER A 176 -7.41 -10.67 2.23
N ALA A 177 -7.68 -11.55 3.18
CA ALA A 177 -7.62 -11.21 4.59
C ALA A 177 -6.41 -11.89 5.21
N ALA A 178 -5.29 -11.16 5.22
CA ALA A 178 -3.98 -11.66 5.59
C ALA A 178 -3.73 -11.58 7.09
N ARG A 179 -2.93 -12.51 7.61
CA ARG A 179 -2.30 -12.46 8.94
C ARG A 179 -0.82 -12.72 8.80
N ASP A 180 0.00 -11.97 9.54
CA ASP A 180 1.45 -12.14 9.55
C ASP A 180 1.91 -13.29 10.47
N PHE A 181 1.07 -13.73 11.42
CA PHE A 181 1.41 -14.73 12.45
C PHE A 181 0.36 -15.84 12.62
N GLU A 182 0.85 -17.04 12.95
CA GLU A 182 0.14 -18.35 12.92
C GLU A 182 -0.97 -18.58 13.96
N THR A 183 -1.25 -17.63 14.87
CA THR A 183 -2.22 -17.92 15.94
C THR A 183 -3.65 -17.64 15.48
N ALA A 184 -4.36 -18.71 15.14
CA ALA A 184 -5.77 -18.73 14.76
C ALA A 184 -6.68 -18.25 15.91
N TYR A 185 -6.79 -16.95 16.10
CA TYR A 185 -7.98 -16.38 16.72
C TYR A 185 -9.11 -16.47 15.70
N SER A 186 -9.93 -17.52 15.77
CA SER A 186 -11.34 -17.37 15.40
C SER A 186 -11.87 -16.23 16.25
N ASN A 187 -12.55 -15.26 15.64
CA ASN A 187 -13.18 -14.18 16.39
C ASN A 187 -14.17 -14.84 17.37
N LEU A 188 -13.80 -14.98 18.66
CA LEU A 188 -14.52 -15.84 19.64
C LEU A 188 -15.98 -15.41 19.88
N GLN A 189 -16.40 -14.30 19.27
CA GLN A 189 -17.74 -13.71 19.38
C GLN A 189 -18.57 -13.80 18.09
N SER A 190 -17.99 -14.18 16.94
CA SER A 190 -18.67 -14.21 15.64
C SER A 190 -18.73 -15.64 15.07
N PRO A 191 -19.86 -16.07 14.48
CA PRO A 191 -19.97 -17.39 13.86
C PRO A 191 -19.27 -17.47 12.48
N HIS A 192 -18.66 -16.38 12.00
CA HIS A 192 -18.09 -16.26 10.66
C HIS A 192 -16.58 -16.03 10.66
N GLY A 193 -15.93 -16.36 9.54
CA GLY A 193 -14.61 -15.84 9.19
C GLY A 193 -14.57 -14.31 9.18
N ALA A 194 -13.42 -13.71 9.50
CA ALA A 194 -13.33 -12.27 9.71
C ALA A 194 -13.64 -11.47 8.42
N LEU A 195 -13.17 -11.95 7.27
CA LEU A 195 -13.50 -11.32 5.99
C LEU A 195 -14.95 -11.58 5.63
N THR A 196 -15.41 -12.81 5.81
CA THR A 196 -16.78 -13.20 5.49
C THR A 196 -17.80 -12.34 6.20
N GLU A 197 -17.64 -12.11 7.50
CA GLU A 197 -18.56 -11.27 8.27
C GLU A 197 -18.70 -9.86 7.66
N VAL A 198 -17.58 -9.28 7.22
CA VAL A 198 -17.54 -7.96 6.61
C VAL A 198 -18.12 -8.00 5.20
N LEU A 199 -17.82 -9.03 4.40
CA LEU A 199 -18.38 -9.22 3.07
C LEU A 199 -19.91 -9.35 3.13
N LEU A 200 -20.46 -10.21 3.99
CA LEU A 200 -21.92 -10.40 4.14
C LEU A 200 -22.65 -9.08 4.42
N LYS A 201 -22.05 -8.21 5.25
CA LYS A 201 -22.59 -6.88 5.56
C LYS A 201 -22.43 -5.90 4.39
N GLY A 202 -21.27 -5.92 3.73
CA GLY A 202 -20.90 -4.97 2.69
C GLY A 202 -21.52 -5.26 1.32
N ILE A 203 -21.81 -6.51 0.97
CA ILE A 203 -22.40 -6.87 -0.32
C ILE A 203 -23.92 -6.84 -0.33
N ASN A 204 -24.57 -6.55 0.81
CA ASN A 204 -26.02 -6.46 0.87
C ASN A 204 -26.49 -5.07 0.40
N PRO A 205 -27.09 -4.95 -0.80
CA PRO A 205 -27.47 -3.66 -1.37
C PRO A 205 -28.58 -2.96 -0.58
N CYS A 206 -29.33 -3.67 0.28
CA CYS A 206 -30.35 -3.07 1.14
C CYS A 206 -29.76 -2.10 2.19
N HIS A 207 -28.44 -2.15 2.43
CA HIS A 207 -27.76 -1.21 3.31
C HIS A 207 -27.34 0.08 2.61
N TYR A 208 -27.53 0.20 1.29
CA TYR A 208 -27.06 1.31 0.47
C TYR A 208 -28.24 2.14 -0.04
N PRO A 209 -28.21 3.49 0.07
CA PRO A 209 -29.33 4.35 -0.32
C PRO A 209 -29.71 4.26 -1.81
N ASP A 210 -28.74 4.03 -2.68
CA ASP A 210 -28.94 3.84 -4.13
C ASP A 210 -29.25 2.37 -4.48
N GLY A 211 -29.21 1.47 -3.50
CA GLY A 211 -29.48 0.05 -3.68
C GLY A 211 -28.46 -0.66 -4.57
N VAL A 212 -27.22 -0.15 -4.68
CA VAL A 212 -26.15 -0.70 -5.52
C VAL A 212 -24.85 -0.81 -4.73
N VAL A 213 -24.17 -1.95 -4.83
CA VAL A 213 -22.83 -2.15 -4.27
C VAL A 213 -21.84 -2.36 -5.40
N SER A 214 -20.87 -1.47 -5.52
CA SER A 214 -19.71 -1.63 -6.39
C SER A 214 -18.45 -2.03 -5.62
N HIS A 215 -17.45 -2.49 -6.35
CA HIS A 215 -16.16 -2.89 -5.77
C HIS A 215 -15.48 -1.74 -5.02
N LEU A 216 -15.65 -0.50 -5.47
CA LEU A 216 -15.14 0.70 -4.79
C LEU A 216 -15.77 0.89 -3.41
N ASN A 217 -17.09 0.72 -3.32
CA ASN A 217 -17.82 0.86 -2.06
C ASN A 217 -17.49 -0.30 -1.11
N LEU A 218 -17.43 -1.52 -1.62
CA LEU A 218 -17.08 -2.69 -0.83
C LEU A 218 -15.62 -2.62 -0.34
N GLY A 219 -14.67 -2.25 -1.21
CA GLY A 219 -13.26 -2.13 -0.86
C GLY A 219 -13.03 -1.15 0.29
N ARG A 220 -13.61 0.05 0.21
CA ARG A 220 -13.57 1.03 1.31
C ARG A 220 -14.21 0.50 2.58
N PHE A 221 -15.34 -0.21 2.48
CA PHE A 221 -16.01 -0.78 3.64
C PHE A 221 -15.17 -1.86 4.33
N VAL A 222 -14.50 -2.71 3.54
CA VAL A 222 -13.60 -3.76 4.03
C VAL A 222 -12.38 -3.15 4.73
N GLU A 223 -11.71 -2.16 4.10
CA GLU A 223 -10.61 -1.41 4.72
C GLU A 223 -11.04 -0.82 6.07
N GLN A 224 -12.13 -0.05 6.10
CA GLN A 224 -12.61 0.59 7.31
C GLN A 224 -12.94 -0.39 8.46
N LYS A 225 -13.36 -1.62 8.14
CA LYS A 225 -13.79 -2.60 9.16
C LYS A 225 -12.68 -3.54 9.61
N LEU A 226 -11.68 -3.80 8.77
CA LEU A 226 -10.60 -4.73 9.07
C LEU A 226 -9.27 -4.04 9.42
N THR A 227 -9.08 -2.77 9.06
CA THR A 227 -7.93 -1.98 9.51
C THR A 227 -7.89 -1.89 11.04
N GLY A 228 -6.73 -2.18 11.61
CA GLY A 228 -6.52 -2.25 13.06
C GLY A 228 -6.96 -3.56 13.72
N THR A 229 -7.46 -4.54 12.97
CA THR A 229 -7.69 -5.90 13.48
C THR A 229 -6.46 -6.79 13.25
N PRO A 230 -6.32 -7.94 13.93
CA PRO A 230 -5.21 -8.87 13.65
C PRO A 230 -5.18 -9.39 12.20
N GLN A 231 -6.31 -9.30 11.49
CA GLN A 231 -6.46 -9.75 10.12
C GLN A 231 -6.59 -8.52 9.20
N GLN A 232 -5.48 -8.12 8.60
CA GLN A 232 -5.42 -6.92 7.78
C GLN A 232 -5.88 -7.26 6.35
N PRO A 233 -6.74 -6.42 5.73
CA PRO A 233 -7.16 -6.64 4.36
C PRO A 233 -6.03 -6.23 3.40
N VAL A 234 -5.81 -7.04 2.36
CA VAL A 234 -5.03 -6.65 1.20
C VAL A 234 -5.98 -6.59 0.01
N ILE A 235 -6.11 -5.41 -0.60
CA ILE A 235 -7.06 -5.15 -1.68
C ILE A 235 -6.31 -4.69 -2.92
N LEU A 236 -6.59 -5.34 -4.05
CA LEU A 236 -6.13 -4.94 -5.38
C LEU A 236 -7.34 -4.72 -6.27
N SER A 237 -7.43 -3.57 -6.93
CA SER A 237 -8.61 -3.24 -7.73
C SER A 237 -8.32 -2.32 -8.91
N CYS A 238 -9.09 -2.47 -9.98
CA CYS A 238 -9.05 -1.55 -11.11
C CYS A 238 -9.86 -0.26 -10.86
N SER A 239 -9.57 0.80 -11.61
CA SER A 239 -10.25 2.09 -11.52
C SER A 239 -11.68 2.08 -12.07
N GLN A 240 -11.96 1.21 -13.06
CA GLN A 240 -13.26 1.14 -13.69
C GLN A 240 -14.26 0.36 -12.83
N GLU A 241 -15.46 0.90 -12.63
CA GLU A 241 -16.46 0.36 -11.71
C GLU A 241 -16.93 -1.06 -12.10
N ILE A 242 -16.85 -1.99 -11.15
CA ILE A 242 -17.51 -3.30 -11.20
C ILE A 242 -18.68 -3.28 -10.21
N VAL A 243 -19.91 -3.46 -10.72
CA VAL A 243 -21.10 -3.61 -9.87
C VAL A 243 -21.22 -5.06 -9.39
N LEU A 244 -21.15 -5.26 -8.07
CA LEU A 244 -21.13 -6.57 -7.42
C LEU A 244 -22.54 -7.10 -7.15
N THR A 245 -23.38 -6.27 -6.52
CA THR A 245 -24.76 -6.61 -6.16
C THR A 245 -25.67 -5.38 -6.29
N CYS A 246 -26.95 -5.61 -6.50
CA CYS A 246 -27.95 -4.54 -6.49
C CYS A 246 -29.32 -5.06 -6.02
N THR A 247 -30.16 -4.12 -5.61
CA THR A 247 -31.59 -4.34 -5.40
C THR A 247 -32.28 -4.75 -6.70
N PRO A 248 -33.42 -5.49 -6.64
CA PRO A 248 -34.13 -5.96 -7.85
C PRO A 248 -34.48 -4.85 -8.85
N GLU A 249 -34.80 -3.65 -8.37
CA GLU A 249 -35.17 -2.48 -9.17
C GLU A 249 -33.98 -1.97 -10.00
N ASN A 250 -32.76 -2.18 -9.51
CA ASN A 250 -31.52 -1.69 -10.10
C ASN A 250 -30.78 -2.73 -10.95
N LYS A 251 -31.42 -3.87 -11.27
CA LYS A 251 -30.82 -4.96 -12.04
C LYS A 251 -30.14 -4.53 -13.35
N HIS A 252 -30.65 -3.48 -14.00
CA HIS A 252 -30.07 -2.91 -15.23
C HIS A 252 -28.62 -2.40 -15.03
N ARG A 253 -28.24 -2.00 -13.81
CA ARG A 253 -26.90 -1.50 -13.46
C ARG A 253 -25.83 -2.59 -13.52
N LEU A 254 -26.19 -3.85 -13.27
CA LEU A 254 -25.26 -5.00 -13.38
C LEU A 254 -24.80 -5.25 -14.82
N TYR A 255 -25.49 -4.65 -15.81
CA TYR A 255 -25.27 -4.88 -17.23
C TYR A 255 -24.95 -3.60 -18.02
N SER A 256 -24.76 -2.48 -17.33
CA SER A 256 -24.47 -1.20 -17.99
C SER A 256 -22.99 -1.14 -18.36
N THR A 257 -22.68 -1.10 -19.66
CA THR A 257 -21.34 -0.73 -20.12
C THR A 257 -21.14 0.77 -19.92
N PRO A 258 -19.92 1.23 -19.56
CA PRO A 258 -19.61 2.66 -19.62
C PRO A 258 -19.82 3.16 -21.05
N PRO A 259 -20.31 4.40 -21.25
CA PRO A 259 -20.52 4.94 -22.58
C PRO A 259 -19.19 4.91 -23.35
N LYS A 260 -19.21 4.38 -24.57
CA LYS A 260 -18.09 4.54 -25.51
C LYS A 260 -17.85 6.04 -25.67
N GLU A 261 -16.69 6.53 -25.25
CA GLU A 261 -16.23 7.84 -25.70
C GLU A 261 -16.27 7.85 -27.24
N PRO A 262 -16.86 8.89 -27.85
CA PRO A 262 -16.89 8.98 -29.31
C PRO A 262 -15.45 9.05 -29.82
N ALA A 263 -15.18 8.31 -30.90
CA ALA A 263 -13.87 8.31 -31.55
C ALA A 263 -13.41 9.75 -31.83
N PRO A 264 -12.13 10.08 -31.60
CA PRO A 264 -11.64 11.43 -31.87
C PRO A 264 -11.85 11.76 -33.36
N PRO A 265 -12.32 12.96 -33.70
CA PRO A 265 -12.41 13.36 -35.09
C PRO A 265 -10.98 13.45 -35.66
N THR A 266 -10.84 13.02 -36.92
CA THR A 266 -9.62 13.12 -37.70
C THR A 266 -9.05 14.55 -37.62
N PRO A 267 -7.77 14.75 -37.27
CA PRO A 267 -7.27 16.11 -37.03
C PRO A 267 -7.12 16.83 -38.36
N ALA A 268 -7.99 17.81 -38.59
CA ALA A 268 -7.66 18.95 -39.43
C ALA A 268 -6.68 19.83 -38.65
N VAL A 269 -5.57 20.18 -39.29
CA VAL A 269 -4.55 21.10 -38.75
C VAL A 269 -5.19 22.46 -38.47
N PRO A 270 -5.03 23.01 -37.25
CA PRO A 270 -4.36 24.30 -37.18
C PRO A 270 -3.39 24.46 -36.02
N SER A 271 -2.38 25.27 -36.33
CA SER A 271 -1.46 25.99 -35.45
C SER A 271 -2.12 26.62 -34.22
N HIS A 272 -1.53 26.40 -33.04
CA HIS A 272 -0.83 27.44 -32.28
C HIS A 272 -0.30 26.80 -30.98
N ALA A 273 1.03 26.84 -30.85
CA ALA A 273 1.75 26.54 -29.62
C ALA A 273 1.36 27.52 -28.50
N VAL A 274 1.67 27.13 -27.25
CA VAL A 274 1.78 27.95 -26.00
C VAL A 274 0.84 27.55 -24.84
N GLN A 275 0.05 26.46 -24.88
CA GLN A 275 -0.73 26.03 -23.69
C GLN A 275 -0.53 24.60 -23.15
N ASN A 276 0.34 23.76 -23.76
CA ASN A 276 0.44 22.34 -23.36
C ASN A 276 1.55 21.97 -22.34
N SER A 277 2.58 22.78 -22.11
CA SER A 277 3.74 22.38 -21.28
C SER A 277 3.42 22.30 -19.78
N ALA A 278 2.72 23.31 -19.23
CA ALA A 278 2.43 23.40 -17.80
C ALA A 278 1.49 22.29 -17.27
N THR A 279 0.65 21.72 -18.14
CA THR A 279 -0.25 20.59 -17.81
C THR A 279 0.47 19.25 -17.77
N VAL A 280 1.52 19.06 -18.59
CA VAL A 280 2.32 17.82 -18.62
C VAL A 280 3.32 17.80 -17.46
N GLU A 281 4.00 18.93 -17.22
CA GLU A 281 4.94 19.11 -16.10
C GLU A 281 4.28 18.80 -14.74
N ASN A 282 3.06 19.29 -14.51
CA ASN A 282 2.35 19.03 -13.25
C ASN A 282 1.88 17.56 -13.13
N LYS A 283 1.64 16.85 -14.23
CA LYS A 283 1.24 15.44 -14.18
C LYS A 283 2.41 14.52 -13.88
N LEU A 284 3.54 14.68 -14.58
CA LEU A 284 4.75 13.90 -14.31
C LEU A 284 5.22 14.11 -12.87
N TYR A 285 5.22 15.36 -12.40
CA TYR A 285 5.55 15.68 -11.01
C TYR A 285 4.65 14.96 -10.00
N ASN A 286 3.33 14.99 -10.21
CA ASN A 286 2.39 14.29 -9.32
C ASN A 286 2.57 12.77 -9.39
N ALA A 287 2.91 12.22 -10.56
CA ALA A 287 3.23 10.82 -10.70
C ALA A 287 4.49 10.46 -9.90
N LEU A 288 5.60 11.20 -10.05
CA LEU A 288 6.85 10.98 -9.32
C LEU A 288 6.68 11.04 -7.80
N LEU A 289 5.74 11.83 -7.29
CA LEU A 289 5.42 11.84 -5.85
C LEU A 289 4.88 10.51 -5.33
N SER A 290 4.34 9.65 -6.21
CA SER A 290 3.82 8.33 -5.85
C SER A 290 4.80 7.17 -6.05
N LEU A 291 5.99 7.45 -6.60
CA LEU A 291 7.06 6.45 -6.77
C LEU A 291 7.64 6.08 -5.40
N ASP A 292 7.57 4.79 -5.06
CA ASP A 292 8.12 4.16 -3.84
C ASP A 292 7.72 4.84 -2.49
N TYR A 293 8.55 4.74 -1.45
CA TYR A 293 8.43 5.34 -0.10
C TYR A 293 7.17 5.01 0.70
N ILE A 294 6.41 3.99 0.29
CA ILE A 294 5.09 3.68 0.85
C ILE A 294 5.18 3.39 2.36
N ARG A 295 6.24 2.67 2.80
CA ARG A 295 6.42 2.30 4.21
C ARG A 295 6.70 3.51 5.10
N GLN A 296 7.55 4.42 4.63
CA GLN A 296 7.91 5.65 5.34
C GLN A 296 6.72 6.60 5.42
N GLU A 297 5.98 6.77 4.32
CA GLU A 297 4.79 7.61 4.29
C GLU A 297 3.70 7.06 5.22
N SER A 298 3.43 5.76 5.19
CA SER A 298 2.38 5.15 6.02
C SER A 298 2.64 5.36 7.51
N LEU A 299 3.87 5.09 7.96
CA LEU A 299 4.26 5.30 9.37
C LEU A 299 4.20 6.79 9.75
N PHE A 300 4.62 7.69 8.86
CA PHE A 300 4.56 9.13 9.11
C PHE A 300 3.12 9.66 9.14
N GLN A 301 2.21 9.13 8.31
CA GLN A 301 0.81 9.49 8.34
C GLN A 301 0.16 9.11 9.67
N GLU A 302 0.40 7.89 10.16
CA GLU A 302 -0.04 7.46 11.50
C GLU A 302 0.52 8.39 12.59
N PHE A 303 1.81 8.69 12.50
CA PHE A 303 2.49 9.59 13.42
C PHE A 303 1.83 10.99 13.50
N VAL A 304 1.62 11.66 12.37
CA VAL A 304 1.10 13.05 12.33
C VAL A 304 -0.41 13.12 12.59
N GLN A 305 -1.15 12.03 12.34
CA GLN A 305 -2.57 11.94 12.71
C GLN A 305 -2.73 11.87 14.23
N ASN A 306 -1.88 11.11 14.91
CA ASN A 306 -2.01 10.84 16.34
C ASN A 306 -1.22 11.81 17.23
N ASN A 307 -0.21 12.49 16.68
CA ASN A 307 0.69 13.35 17.45
C ASN A 307 0.79 14.76 16.86
N GLN A 308 0.79 15.78 17.74
CA GLN A 308 0.98 17.17 17.34
C GLN A 308 2.45 17.62 17.35
N ILE A 309 3.29 16.94 18.14
CA ILE A 309 4.71 17.23 18.32
C ILE A 309 5.48 15.94 18.05
N GLY A 310 6.61 16.04 17.37
CA GLY A 310 7.63 15.00 17.37
C GLY A 310 8.73 15.26 16.35
N ALA A 311 9.75 14.42 16.40
CA ALA A 311 10.87 14.46 15.46
C ALA A 311 10.90 13.17 14.63
N CYS A 312 11.33 13.26 13.37
CA CYS A 312 11.50 12.11 12.48
C CYS A 312 12.93 12.08 11.92
N LEU A 313 13.54 10.90 11.90
CA LEU A 313 14.79 10.63 11.19
C LEU A 313 14.46 9.98 9.84
N ILE A 314 14.88 10.65 8.76
CA ILE A 314 14.89 10.11 7.40
C ILE A 314 16.32 9.66 7.12
N HIS A 315 16.51 8.39 6.75
CA HIS A 315 17.85 7.84 6.54
C HIS A 315 17.91 6.83 5.39
N GLY A 316 19.07 6.77 4.74
CA GLY A 316 19.37 5.92 3.59
C GLY A 316 20.82 6.14 3.15
N LYS A 317 21.26 5.54 2.04
CA LYS A 317 22.57 5.84 1.44
C LYS A 317 22.47 7.02 0.47
N GLN A 318 23.61 7.49 -0.03
CA GLN A 318 23.66 8.54 -1.06
C GLN A 318 22.77 8.16 -2.25
N GLU A 319 22.12 9.17 -2.85
CA GLU A 319 21.25 9.06 -4.05
C GLU A 319 19.94 8.27 -3.85
N TYR A 320 19.59 7.89 -2.62
CA TYR A 320 18.33 7.20 -2.29
C TYR A 320 17.13 8.18 -2.16
N GLY A 321 17.30 9.47 -2.44
CA GLY A 321 16.21 10.44 -2.53
C GLY A 321 15.59 10.85 -1.19
N GLN A 322 16.37 10.89 -0.11
CA GLN A 322 15.94 11.33 1.23
C GLN A 322 15.22 12.69 1.20
N ARG A 323 15.71 13.63 0.38
CA ARG A 323 15.08 14.96 0.22
C ARG A 323 13.74 14.89 -0.50
N TRP A 324 13.62 14.01 -1.48
CA TRP A 324 12.35 13.77 -2.17
C TRP A 324 11.32 13.15 -1.23
N LEU A 325 11.74 12.16 -0.42
CA LEU A 325 10.90 11.60 0.63
C LEU A 325 10.43 12.69 1.59
N LEU A 326 11.32 13.55 2.10
CA LEU A 326 10.92 14.67 2.95
C LEU A 326 9.84 15.53 2.29
N HIS A 327 10.02 15.88 1.01
CA HIS A 327 9.03 16.67 0.27
C HIS A 327 7.66 16.00 0.25
N ARG A 328 7.63 14.69 0.00
CA ARG A 328 6.39 13.89 0.05
C ARG A 328 5.75 13.92 1.44
N LEU A 329 6.54 13.73 2.51
CA LEU A 329 6.04 13.76 3.89
C LEU A 329 5.48 15.13 4.29
N LEU A 330 6.10 16.23 3.84
CA LEU A 330 5.61 17.58 4.12
C LEU A 330 4.18 17.82 3.58
N ARG A 331 3.80 17.14 2.49
CA ARG A 331 2.46 17.21 1.91
C ARG A 331 1.40 16.45 2.72
N ALA A 332 1.82 15.50 3.56
CA ALA A 332 0.93 14.75 4.44
C ALA A 332 0.60 15.50 5.74
N ILE A 333 1.22 16.66 6.00
CA ILE A 333 0.99 17.45 7.20
C ILE A 333 -0.38 18.16 7.11
N PRO A 334 -1.27 18.01 8.11
CA PRO A 334 -2.56 18.68 8.14
C PRO A 334 -2.45 20.22 8.04
N ASN A 335 -3.32 20.83 7.23
CA ASN A 335 -3.34 22.26 6.86
C ASN A 335 -2.10 22.70 6.06
N ASN A 336 -2.17 22.58 4.73
CA ASN A 336 -1.12 22.87 3.71
C ASN A 336 -0.56 24.30 3.66
N ASN A 337 -0.85 25.19 4.61
CA ASN A 337 -0.21 26.51 4.68
C ASN A 337 1.14 26.46 5.42
N THR A 338 1.92 25.39 5.19
CA THR A 338 3.24 25.12 5.80
C THR A 338 4.37 25.93 5.14
N ALA A 339 4.10 26.57 4.00
CA ALA A 339 5.08 27.33 3.23
C ALA A 339 5.71 28.52 4.00
N SER A 340 4.99 29.10 4.96
CA SER A 340 5.49 30.29 5.68
C SER A 340 6.59 29.96 6.71
N LEU A 341 6.58 28.75 7.30
CA LEU A 341 7.41 28.40 8.47
C LEU A 341 8.08 27.03 8.44
N THR A 342 8.09 26.37 7.29
CA THR A 342 9.07 25.32 7.03
C THR A 342 10.44 25.99 6.90
N LYS A 343 11.39 25.66 7.79
CA LYS A 343 12.74 26.25 7.79
C LYS A 343 13.80 25.17 7.71
N LYS A 344 14.57 25.24 6.63
CA LYS A 344 15.73 24.41 6.38
C LYS A 344 17.00 25.00 7.00
N ILE A 345 17.69 24.17 7.76
CA ILE A 345 18.94 24.41 8.47
C ILE A 345 19.89 23.26 8.08
N SER A 346 21.17 23.53 7.88
CA SER A 346 22.17 22.51 7.53
C SER A 346 23.11 22.35 8.72
N PHE A 347 23.32 21.11 9.17
CA PHE A 347 24.29 20.83 10.23
C PHE A 347 25.72 21.05 9.72
N LEU A 348 26.07 20.56 8.53
CA LEU A 348 27.41 20.70 7.93
C LEU A 348 27.92 22.15 7.90
N ARG A 349 27.04 23.11 7.60
CA ARG A 349 27.42 24.53 7.52
C ARG A 349 27.53 25.21 8.88
N GLN A 350 26.91 24.66 9.92
CA GLN A 350 26.71 25.34 11.21
C GLN A 350 27.41 24.65 12.38
N VAL A 351 27.82 23.41 12.23
CA VAL A 351 28.67 22.68 13.18
C VAL A 351 30.08 22.66 12.63
N GLN A 352 30.68 23.85 12.52
CA GLN A 352 32.11 24.01 12.19
C GLN A 352 32.86 24.35 13.48
N ASN A 353 33.99 23.67 13.72
CA ASN A 353 34.81 23.77 14.94
C ASN A 353 34.21 23.11 16.21
N GLY A 354 33.32 22.12 16.08
CA GLY A 354 32.87 21.28 17.21
C GLY A 354 31.92 21.97 18.20
N SER A 355 31.32 23.12 17.86
CA SER A 355 30.31 23.79 18.68
C SER A 355 28.96 23.90 17.94
N LEU A 356 27.86 23.89 18.70
CA LEU A 356 26.49 24.14 18.23
C LEU A 356 26.11 25.64 18.24
N ASP A 357 27.00 26.54 18.65
CA ASP A 357 26.66 27.97 18.82
C ASP A 357 26.19 28.63 17.51
N ALA A 358 26.84 28.29 16.40
CA ALA A 358 26.44 28.78 15.09
C ALA A 358 25.08 28.20 14.65
N LEU A 359 24.74 26.96 15.05
CA LEU A 359 23.43 26.35 14.83
C LEU A 359 22.32 27.14 15.52
N TRP A 360 22.52 27.58 16.76
CA TRP A 360 21.55 28.39 17.51
C TRP A 360 21.33 29.76 16.84
N GLY A 361 22.42 30.38 16.37
CA GLY A 361 22.36 31.60 15.57
C GLY A 361 21.56 31.42 14.28
N GLU A 362 21.74 30.29 13.59
CA GLU A 362 21.04 29.98 12.35
C GLU A 362 19.55 29.72 12.57
N ILE A 363 19.15 28.96 13.60
CA ILE A 363 17.74 28.76 13.99
C ILE A 363 17.08 30.12 14.25
N LYS A 364 17.71 30.97 15.06
CA LYS A 364 17.23 32.32 15.35
C LYS A 364 16.99 33.12 14.08
N ARG A 365 17.97 33.11 13.17
CA ARG A 365 17.96 33.89 11.92
C ARG A 365 16.87 33.39 10.97
N LYS A 366 16.77 32.08 10.75
CA LYS A 366 15.79 31.45 9.84
C LYS A 366 14.35 31.65 10.31
N LEU A 367 14.12 31.60 11.61
CA LEU A 367 12.80 31.85 12.22
C LEU A 367 12.54 33.33 12.53
N LYS A 368 13.51 34.23 12.28
CA LYS A 368 13.42 35.69 12.55
C LYS A 368 13.06 35.99 14.01
N LEU A 369 13.64 35.23 14.96
CA LEU A 369 13.34 35.34 16.38
C LEU A 369 14.05 36.54 17.02
N LYS A 370 13.34 37.25 17.90
CA LYS A 370 13.86 38.39 18.69
C LYS A 370 14.36 37.98 20.07
N CYS A 371 15.04 36.84 20.17
CA CYS A 371 15.60 36.31 21.43
C CYS A 371 17.13 36.16 21.33
N GLN A 372 17.79 35.80 22.43
CA GLN A 372 19.19 35.39 22.36
C GLN A 372 19.32 34.02 21.68
N PRO A 373 20.43 33.72 20.98
CA PRO A 373 20.67 32.41 20.37
C PRO A 373 21.10 31.38 21.42
N LEU A 374 20.29 31.21 22.45
CA LEU A 374 20.47 30.22 23.51
C LEU A 374 19.35 29.17 23.39
N PRO A 375 19.65 27.87 23.57
CA PRO A 375 18.68 26.79 23.34
C PRO A 375 17.33 26.99 24.05
N ASP A 376 17.34 27.32 25.35
CA ASP A 376 16.12 27.55 26.14
C ASP A 376 15.27 28.73 25.63
N GLU A 377 15.92 29.82 25.24
CA GLU A 377 15.23 31.01 24.73
C GLU A 377 14.66 30.76 23.34
N LEU A 378 15.38 29.99 22.51
CA LEU A 378 14.90 29.56 21.20
C LEU A 378 13.71 28.60 21.35
N ALA A 379 13.78 27.62 22.26
CA ALA A 379 12.70 26.68 22.53
C ALA A 379 11.40 27.41 22.93
N LYS A 380 11.48 28.37 23.87
CA LYS A 380 10.34 29.21 24.25
C LYS A 380 9.78 29.99 23.06
N ALA A 381 10.66 30.59 22.26
CA ALA A 381 10.25 31.40 21.11
C ALA A 381 9.61 30.57 19.99
N VAL A 382 10.13 29.36 19.72
CA VAL A 382 9.55 28.39 18.79
C VAL A 382 8.18 27.91 19.26
N CYS A 383 8.04 27.59 20.56
CA CYS A 383 6.76 27.20 21.13
C CYS A 383 5.71 28.32 21.01
N ASN A 384 6.10 29.58 21.19
CA ASN A 384 5.21 30.74 20.97
C ASN A 384 4.74 30.84 19.52
N LEU A 385 5.59 30.53 18.53
CA LEU A 385 5.17 30.47 17.13
C LEU A 385 4.16 29.33 16.92
N TRP A 386 4.43 28.16 17.48
CA TRP A 386 3.57 26.98 17.32
C TRP A 386 2.15 27.16 17.87
N GLN A 387 1.96 28.03 18.88
CA GLN A 387 0.62 28.35 19.43
C GLN A 387 -0.40 28.77 18.38
N THR A 388 0.05 29.40 17.29
CA THR A 388 -0.81 30.01 16.27
C THR A 388 -0.71 29.35 14.90
N GLN A 389 0.28 28.49 14.66
CA GLN A 389 0.56 27.92 13.33
C GLN A 389 1.43 26.65 13.39
N THR A 390 1.54 25.95 12.27
CA THR A 390 2.45 24.80 12.12
C THR A 390 3.90 25.29 11.97
N VAL A 391 4.82 24.66 12.69
CA VAL A 391 6.26 24.90 12.63
C VAL A 391 6.96 23.62 12.22
N VAL A 392 7.75 23.68 11.15
CA VAL A 392 8.55 22.54 10.68
C VAL A 392 10.01 22.96 10.56
N LEU A 393 10.89 22.28 11.30
CA LEU A 393 12.32 22.48 11.23
C LEU A 393 12.97 21.29 10.54
N ILE A 394 13.73 21.57 9.49
CA ILE A 394 14.43 20.54 8.72
C ILE A 394 15.93 20.74 8.94
N PHE A 395 16.60 19.72 9.44
CA PHE A 395 18.04 19.68 9.61
C PHE A 395 18.65 18.69 8.62
N ASP A 396 19.25 19.22 7.57
CA ASP A 396 20.04 18.44 6.62
C ASP A 396 21.42 18.09 7.22
N ASP A 397 22.04 17.05 6.67
CA ASP A 397 23.43 16.67 6.93
C ASP A 397 23.65 16.14 8.35
N ALA A 398 22.67 15.41 8.90
CA ALA A 398 22.79 14.77 10.22
C ALA A 398 23.94 13.74 10.24
N ASP A 399 24.29 13.19 9.08
CA ASP A 399 25.44 12.31 8.85
C ASP A 399 26.81 13.02 8.88
N GLN A 400 26.83 14.34 8.79
CA GLN A 400 28.05 15.13 8.70
C GLN A 400 28.50 15.71 10.05
N ILE A 401 27.86 15.32 11.15
CA ILE A 401 28.22 15.72 12.52
C ILE A 401 28.54 14.51 13.38
N GLU A 402 29.22 14.73 14.50
CA GLU A 402 29.53 13.64 15.43
C GLU A 402 28.28 13.27 16.27
N GLU A 403 28.22 12.01 16.70
CA GLU A 403 27.16 11.47 17.56
C GLU A 403 26.89 12.36 18.79
N ALA A 404 27.96 12.84 19.44
CA ALA A 404 27.87 13.70 20.62
C ALA A 404 27.18 15.05 20.32
N HIS A 405 27.31 15.60 19.11
CA HIS A 405 26.65 16.85 18.74
C HIS A 405 25.17 16.66 18.47
N LEU A 406 24.77 15.55 17.85
CA LEU A 406 23.34 15.24 17.65
C LEU A 406 22.66 14.93 18.99
N GLU A 407 23.33 14.18 19.86
CA GLU A 407 22.85 13.91 21.22
C GLU A 407 22.69 15.22 22.01
N LYS A 408 23.70 16.10 21.96
CA LYS A 408 23.62 17.43 22.58
C LYS A 408 22.49 18.28 22.00
N PHE A 409 22.25 18.24 20.69
CA PHE A 409 21.11 18.92 20.08
C PHE A 409 19.77 18.41 20.62
N ILE A 410 19.63 17.09 20.77
CA ILE A 410 18.41 16.48 21.32
C ILE A 410 18.20 16.93 22.77
N ASN A 411 19.25 16.85 23.59
CA ASN A 411 19.19 17.13 25.02
C ASN A 411 19.06 18.62 25.34
N ASP A 412 19.82 19.49 24.67
CA ASP A 412 19.88 20.92 25.01
C ASP A 412 18.76 21.73 24.34
N PHE A 413 18.19 21.26 23.23
CA PHE A 413 17.19 22.01 22.47
C PHE A 413 15.88 21.26 22.25
N TRP A 414 15.91 20.05 21.67
CA TRP A 414 14.68 19.36 21.27
C TRP A 414 13.84 18.93 22.47
N GLN A 415 14.46 18.28 23.46
CA GLN A 415 13.76 17.83 24.66
C GLN A 415 13.16 19.02 25.46
N PRO A 416 13.90 20.10 25.78
CA PRO A 416 13.33 21.27 26.41
C PRO A 416 12.18 21.90 25.61
N LEU A 417 12.28 21.93 24.28
CA LEU A 417 11.21 22.42 23.42
C LEU A 417 9.94 21.56 23.54
N VAL A 418 10.07 20.23 23.55
CA VAL A 418 8.94 19.30 23.75
C VAL A 418 8.30 19.49 25.11
N GLU A 419 9.09 19.65 26.17
CA GLU A 419 8.59 19.87 27.53
C GLU A 419 7.79 21.18 27.63
N ILE A 420 8.31 22.27 27.08
CA ILE A 420 7.61 23.57 27.02
C ILE A 420 6.33 23.45 26.18
N ALA A 421 6.41 22.78 25.03
CA ALA A 421 5.28 22.57 24.12
C ALA A 421 4.15 21.75 24.76
N ASN A 422 4.47 20.68 25.48
CA ASN A 422 3.47 19.88 26.20
C ASN A 422 2.76 20.66 27.32
N SER A 423 3.45 21.62 27.96
CA SER A 423 2.85 22.48 28.99
C SER A 423 1.86 23.51 28.42
N LYS A 424 1.96 23.83 27.13
CA LYS A 424 1.16 24.86 26.43
C LYS A 424 0.77 24.33 25.04
N PRO A 425 -0.28 23.51 24.91
CA PRO A 425 -0.72 23.03 23.61
C PRO A 425 -1.31 24.16 22.75
N PRO A 426 -1.22 24.08 21.41
CA PRO A 426 -1.67 25.11 20.50
C PRO A 426 -3.20 25.22 20.52
N LYS A 427 -3.71 26.39 20.15
CA LYS A 427 -5.16 26.63 20.07
C LYS A 427 -5.85 25.75 19.01
N SER A 428 -5.13 25.42 17.94
CA SER A 428 -5.63 24.60 16.84
C SER A 428 -5.16 23.16 16.99
N ARG A 429 -6.09 22.21 16.88
CA ARG A 429 -5.77 20.77 16.82
C ARG A 429 -5.00 20.39 15.54
N ASN A 430 -4.98 21.25 14.53
CA ASN A 430 -4.27 21.00 13.27
C ASN A 430 -2.84 21.58 13.24
N SER A 431 -2.45 22.41 14.21
CA SER A 431 -1.07 22.90 14.28
C SER A 431 -0.11 21.75 14.63
N ARG A 432 1.01 21.65 13.92
CA ARG A 432 2.07 20.66 14.17
C ARG A 432 3.41 21.33 14.50
N LEU A 433 4.19 20.72 15.38
CA LEU A 433 5.57 21.09 15.68
C LEU A 433 6.46 19.90 15.33
N LEU A 434 7.08 19.94 14.15
CA LEU A 434 7.82 18.81 13.61
C LEU A 434 9.29 19.17 13.40
N VAL A 435 10.15 18.21 13.72
CA VAL A 435 11.58 18.25 13.37
C VAL A 435 11.89 17.10 12.43
N PHE A 436 12.56 17.37 11.32
CA PHE A 436 13.13 16.35 10.45
C PHE A 436 14.64 16.38 10.54
N LEU A 437 15.23 15.23 10.83
CA LEU A 437 16.67 14.98 10.75
C LEU A 437 16.90 14.18 9.47
N ILE A 438 17.76 14.66 8.57
CA ILE A 438 18.07 13.97 7.33
C ILE A 438 19.49 13.44 7.37
N ASP A 439 19.61 12.12 7.26
CA ASP A 439 20.85 11.36 7.20
C ASP A 439 21.04 10.78 5.79
N PHE A 440 22.05 11.28 5.08
CA PHE A 440 22.36 10.88 3.71
C PHE A 440 23.28 9.65 3.60
N ASP A 441 23.83 9.13 4.72
CA ASP A 441 24.77 8.00 4.73
C ASP A 441 24.24 6.76 5.52
N GLY A 442 23.14 6.93 6.26
CA GLY A 442 22.54 5.91 7.10
C GLY A 442 23.40 5.58 8.33
N CYS A 443 24.15 6.55 8.84
CA CYS A 443 25.04 6.38 9.99
C CYS A 443 24.35 6.69 11.33
N ALA A 444 23.43 7.66 11.38
CA ALA A 444 22.76 8.08 12.61
C ALA A 444 21.97 6.95 13.31
N PRO A 445 21.29 6.02 12.61
CA PRO A 445 20.65 4.86 13.23
C PRO A 445 21.59 3.90 13.98
N LYS A 446 22.90 3.98 13.73
CA LYS A 446 23.92 3.12 14.35
C LYS A 446 24.47 3.71 15.65
N TRP A 447 24.17 4.98 15.91
CA TRP A 447 24.60 5.68 17.11
C TRP A 447 23.81 5.24 18.34
N SER A 448 24.39 5.42 19.51
CA SER A 448 23.79 5.11 20.82
C SER A 448 22.79 6.19 21.26
N ILE A 449 22.09 6.80 20.30
CA ILE A 449 21.04 7.80 20.54
C ILE A 449 19.69 7.07 20.49
N PRO A 450 18.77 7.35 21.43
CA PRO A 450 17.46 6.71 21.44
C PRO A 450 16.64 7.15 20.23
N PHE A 451 16.29 6.18 19.39
CA PHE A 451 15.32 6.32 18.31
C PHE A 451 14.20 5.30 18.48
N ALA A 452 12.97 5.70 18.13
CA ALA A 452 11.83 4.80 18.16
C ALA A 452 11.59 4.17 16.79
N ASP A 453 11.43 2.84 16.75
CA ASP A 453 11.05 2.09 15.54
C ASP A 453 9.51 2.01 15.35
N ALA A 454 8.74 2.26 16.42
CA ALA A 454 7.28 2.22 16.42
C ALA A 454 6.70 3.19 17.46
N LEU A 455 5.42 3.54 17.29
CA LEU A 455 4.67 4.43 18.17
C LEU A 455 3.82 3.62 19.17
N ASP A 456 4.48 2.93 20.09
CA ASP A 456 3.77 2.23 21.17
C ASP A 456 3.36 3.20 22.30
N THR A 457 2.64 2.68 23.31
CA THR A 457 2.16 3.48 24.46
C THR A 457 3.27 4.06 25.34
N THR A 458 4.52 3.62 25.17
CA THR A 458 5.69 4.07 25.93
C THR A 458 6.50 5.15 25.22
N TRP A 459 6.23 5.37 23.93
CA TRP A 459 6.90 6.40 23.14
C TRP A 459 6.69 7.81 23.71
N LYS A 460 7.74 8.64 23.62
CA LYS A 460 7.73 10.03 24.07
C LYS A 460 8.14 10.96 22.94
N PRO A 461 7.52 12.15 22.77
CA PRO A 461 7.80 13.04 21.65
C PRO A 461 9.25 13.57 21.54
N HIS A 462 10.04 13.55 22.62
CA HIS A 462 11.45 13.93 22.56
C HIS A 462 12.35 12.84 21.94
N ILE A 463 11.86 11.60 21.82
CA ILE A 463 12.57 10.49 21.15
C ILE A 463 12.19 10.53 19.67
N PRO A 464 13.13 10.84 18.74
CA PRO A 464 12.80 10.90 17.33
C PRO A 464 12.33 9.53 16.80
N LEU A 465 11.29 9.56 15.97
CA LEU A 465 10.80 8.40 15.24
C LEU A 465 11.75 8.12 14.07
N LYS A 466 12.36 6.95 14.05
CA LYS A 466 13.20 6.49 12.94
C LYS A 466 12.31 5.85 11.90
N LEU A 467 12.18 6.50 10.74
CA LEU A 467 11.42 5.92 9.63
C LEU A 467 12.20 4.74 9.03
N PRO A 468 11.52 3.76 8.41
CA PRO A 468 12.20 2.64 7.76
C PRO A 468 13.28 3.12 6.78
N PRO A 469 14.45 2.46 6.73
CA PRO A 469 15.53 2.84 5.82
C PRO A 469 15.03 2.84 4.39
N ILE A 470 15.41 3.86 3.63
CA ILE A 470 15.20 3.84 2.19
C ILE A 470 16.06 2.71 1.60
N LYS A 471 15.47 1.92 0.71
CA LYS A 471 16.13 0.83 -0.02
C LYS A 471 16.13 1.17 -1.51
N PRO A 472 17.10 0.72 -2.32
CA PRO A 472 17.08 0.94 -3.77
C PRO A 472 15.75 0.53 -4.41
N LEU A 473 15.36 1.25 -5.47
CA LEU A 473 14.26 0.85 -6.34
C LEU A 473 14.60 -0.48 -6.99
N ARG A 474 13.64 -1.38 -7.05
CA ARG A 474 13.75 -2.61 -7.85
C ARG A 474 12.85 -2.48 -9.06
N GLU A 475 13.06 -3.38 -10.01
CA GLU A 475 12.23 -3.52 -11.20
C GLU A 475 10.73 -3.49 -10.89
N MET A 476 10.33 -4.21 -9.84
CA MET A 476 8.94 -4.30 -9.40
C MET A 476 8.35 -2.98 -8.93
N GLU A 477 9.07 -2.16 -8.14
CA GLU A 477 8.55 -0.87 -7.68
C GLU A 477 8.38 0.13 -8.84
N LEU A 478 9.30 0.11 -9.81
CA LEU A 478 9.25 0.95 -11.01
C LEU A 478 8.11 0.53 -11.95
N ALA A 479 7.96 -0.77 -12.22
CA ALA A 479 6.89 -1.32 -13.04
C ALA A 479 5.51 -0.97 -12.43
N TYR A 480 5.34 -1.24 -11.13
CA TYR A 480 4.12 -0.90 -10.40
C TYR A 480 3.78 0.60 -10.46
N TRP A 481 4.79 1.47 -10.33
CA TRP A 481 4.58 2.91 -10.42
C TRP A 481 4.15 3.35 -11.83
N LEU A 482 4.82 2.87 -12.89
CA LEU A 482 4.47 3.17 -14.28
C LEU A 482 3.05 2.71 -14.61
N GLU A 483 2.64 1.53 -14.15
CA GLU A 483 1.29 1.02 -14.32
C GLU A 483 0.24 1.87 -13.58
N LYS A 484 0.53 2.23 -12.32
CA LYS A 484 -0.37 3.05 -11.49
C LYS A 484 -0.56 4.46 -12.07
N ALA A 485 0.50 5.06 -12.60
CA ALA A 485 0.51 6.41 -13.13
C ALA A 485 0.29 6.48 -14.66
N PHE A 486 -0.02 5.36 -15.31
CA PHE A 486 -0.08 5.23 -16.77
C PHE A 486 -0.89 6.35 -17.48
N ASN A 487 -2.06 6.71 -16.94
CA ASN A 487 -2.93 7.73 -17.55
C ASN A 487 -2.42 9.17 -17.36
N ASP A 488 -1.56 9.37 -16.36
CA ASP A 488 -0.97 10.66 -16.03
C ASP A 488 0.42 10.83 -16.66
N LEU A 489 1.09 9.74 -17.03
CA LEU A 489 2.43 9.76 -17.61
C LEU A 489 2.42 9.95 -19.14
N PRO A 490 3.49 10.56 -19.71
CA PRO A 490 3.68 10.66 -21.14
C PRO A 490 3.86 9.28 -21.81
N ARG A 491 3.49 9.18 -23.09
CA ARG A 491 3.59 7.94 -23.88
C ARG A 491 5.01 7.37 -23.94
N GLN A 492 6.01 8.24 -23.92
CA GLN A 492 7.43 7.87 -23.88
C GLN A 492 7.78 6.93 -22.73
N LEU A 493 7.07 7.02 -21.60
CA LEU A 493 7.27 6.13 -20.45
C LEU A 493 6.35 4.91 -20.46
N THR A 494 5.24 4.95 -21.23
CA THR A 494 4.15 3.98 -21.12
C THR A 494 4.02 3.07 -22.34
N ASP A 495 4.66 3.40 -23.47
CA ASP A 495 4.58 2.64 -24.73
C ASP A 495 5.18 1.23 -24.57
N SER A 496 6.21 1.08 -23.72
CA SER A 496 6.76 -0.22 -23.32
C SER A 496 7.29 -0.14 -21.89
N ILE A 497 6.44 -0.49 -20.91
CA ILE A 497 6.80 -0.43 -19.49
C ILE A 497 8.05 -1.26 -19.21
N GLU A 498 8.15 -2.47 -19.75
CA GLU A 498 9.31 -3.35 -19.56
C GLU A 498 10.62 -2.70 -20.06
N ALA A 499 10.61 -2.14 -21.27
CA ALA A 499 11.79 -1.47 -21.82
C ALA A 499 12.11 -0.17 -21.06
N THR A 500 11.09 0.56 -20.61
CA THR A 500 11.26 1.77 -19.81
C THR A 500 11.85 1.43 -18.44
N VAL A 501 11.36 0.40 -17.75
CA VAL A 501 11.92 -0.05 -16.46
C VAL A 501 13.37 -0.47 -16.63
N GLN A 502 13.66 -1.31 -17.62
CA GLN A 502 15.03 -1.74 -17.89
C GLN A 502 15.95 -0.55 -18.17
N SER A 503 15.50 0.39 -19.01
CA SER A 503 16.23 1.62 -19.30
C SER A 503 16.46 2.47 -18.04
N ILE A 504 15.47 2.57 -17.15
CA ILE A 504 15.63 3.29 -15.88
C ILE A 504 16.67 2.61 -15.00
N LEU A 505 16.59 1.29 -14.81
CA LEU A 505 17.54 0.55 -13.97
C LEU A 505 18.98 0.68 -14.51
N GLU A 506 19.17 0.47 -15.81
CA GLU A 506 20.49 0.59 -16.47
C GLU A 506 21.12 1.99 -16.36
N ASN A 507 20.31 3.04 -16.24
CA ASN A 507 20.78 4.43 -16.14
C ASN A 507 20.63 5.01 -14.72
N SER A 508 20.27 4.16 -13.74
CA SER A 508 20.12 4.57 -12.34
C SER A 508 20.93 3.76 -11.35
N ASP A 509 21.76 2.82 -11.81
CA ASP A 509 22.88 2.33 -11.03
C ASP A 509 24.07 3.32 -11.15
N ASN A 510 24.85 3.48 -10.08
CA ASN A 510 26.04 4.35 -10.10
C ASN A 510 27.31 3.58 -10.50
N GLY A 511 27.17 2.39 -11.10
CA GLY A 511 28.28 1.54 -11.55
C GLY A 511 29.28 1.11 -10.47
N LEU A 512 28.98 1.31 -9.17
CA LEU A 512 29.92 1.03 -8.07
C LEU A 512 29.92 -0.44 -7.61
N ASP A 513 28.93 -1.23 -8.01
CA ASP A 513 28.82 -2.65 -7.68
C ASP A 513 28.41 -3.43 -8.95
N ASN A 514 29.37 -4.16 -9.55
CA ASN A 514 29.21 -4.89 -10.81
C ASN A 514 28.21 -6.08 -10.76
N ASP A 515 27.56 -6.29 -9.60
CA ASP A 515 26.56 -7.35 -9.36
C ASP A 515 25.12 -6.78 -9.16
N LEU A 516 24.90 -5.46 -9.32
CA LEU A 516 23.64 -4.77 -8.94
C LEU A 516 22.80 -4.18 -10.10
N HIS A 517 22.90 -4.67 -11.33
CA HIS A 517 22.00 -4.22 -12.43
C HIS A 517 20.50 -4.49 -12.17
N GLU A 518 20.14 -5.11 -11.05
CA GLU A 518 18.75 -5.35 -10.61
C GLU A 518 18.12 -4.17 -9.83
N PHE A 519 18.88 -3.10 -9.53
CA PHE A 519 18.43 -2.02 -8.65
C PHE A 519 18.77 -0.61 -9.16
N GLY A 520 17.82 0.31 -8.98
CA GLY A 520 17.97 1.72 -9.33
C GLY A 520 18.03 2.63 -8.09
N LEU A 521 18.85 3.66 -8.15
CA LEU A 521 18.91 4.71 -7.14
C LEU A 521 17.86 5.77 -7.42
N HIS A 522 17.07 6.19 -6.42
CA HIS A 522 15.91 7.06 -6.65
C HIS A 522 16.24 8.36 -7.36
N GLU A 523 17.31 9.06 -6.97
CA GLU A 523 17.63 10.35 -7.59
C GLU A 523 18.02 10.19 -9.05
N LEU A 524 18.79 9.15 -9.38
CA LEU A 524 19.19 8.84 -10.75
C LEU A 524 18.01 8.31 -11.58
N ALA A 525 17.17 7.47 -11.00
CA ALA A 525 15.98 6.94 -11.64
C ALA A 525 14.99 8.06 -11.97
N MET A 526 14.73 8.97 -11.04
CA MET A 526 13.88 10.13 -11.28
C MET A 526 14.49 11.08 -12.31
N ALA A 527 15.82 11.26 -12.29
CA ALA A 527 16.52 12.03 -13.31
C ALA A 527 16.32 11.45 -14.72
N HIS A 528 16.52 10.14 -14.88
CA HIS A 528 16.33 9.45 -16.15
C HIS A 528 14.87 9.46 -16.60
N ILE A 529 13.91 9.27 -15.69
CA ILE A 529 12.47 9.40 -16.00
C ILE A 529 12.15 10.79 -16.55
N CYS A 530 12.70 11.84 -15.94
CA CYS A 530 12.53 13.21 -16.41
C CYS A 530 13.17 13.42 -17.79
N GLU A 531 14.38 12.88 -18.02
CA GLU A 531 15.05 12.93 -19.32
C GLU A 531 14.22 12.29 -20.43
N LEU A 532 13.66 11.09 -20.19
CA LEU A 532 12.75 10.41 -21.12
C LEU A 532 11.49 11.23 -21.45
N CYS A 533 11.15 12.22 -20.62
CA CYS A 533 10.00 13.10 -20.79
C CYS A 533 10.37 14.50 -21.31
N ASP A 534 11.62 14.74 -21.71
CA ASP A 534 12.13 16.07 -22.05
C ASP A 534 11.90 17.10 -20.92
N GLN A 535 12.10 16.67 -19.66
CA GLN A 535 12.00 17.51 -18.47
C GLN A 535 13.33 17.54 -17.71
N ASP A 536 13.64 18.68 -17.08
CA ASP A 536 14.82 18.78 -16.22
C ASP A 536 14.47 18.38 -14.79
N TRP A 537 15.07 17.28 -14.32
CA TRP A 537 14.94 16.84 -12.94
C TRP A 537 15.44 17.90 -11.95
N ASP A 538 16.52 18.61 -12.28
CA ASP A 538 17.02 19.68 -11.42
C ASP A 538 16.01 20.82 -11.31
N GLU A 539 15.27 21.14 -12.37
CA GLU A 539 14.19 22.14 -12.31
C GLU A 539 13.03 21.64 -11.43
N ILE A 540 12.57 20.41 -11.63
CA ILE A 540 11.48 19.78 -10.84
C ILE A 540 11.86 19.67 -9.37
N ASN A 541 13.10 19.27 -9.10
CA ASN A 541 13.64 19.07 -7.77
C ASN A 541 13.88 20.45 -7.11
N ARG A 542 14.60 21.38 -7.75
CA ARG A 542 14.97 22.69 -7.17
C ARG A 542 13.80 23.65 -7.00
N THR A 543 12.81 23.67 -7.89
CA THR A 543 11.73 24.69 -7.86
C THR A 543 10.79 24.58 -6.66
N ARG A 544 10.89 23.51 -5.85
CA ARG A 544 9.90 23.22 -4.81
C ARG A 544 10.49 22.93 -3.43
N TYR A 545 11.81 23.12 -3.24
CA TYR A 545 12.43 23.30 -1.93
C TYR A 545 12.27 24.77 -1.51
N VAL A 546 11.48 25.01 -0.47
CA VAL A 546 11.16 26.34 0.11
C VAL A 546 12.40 27.23 0.31
#